data_AF-A0A151T8Z2-F1
#
_entry.id   AF-A0A151T8Z2-F1
#
_cell.length_a   1.000
_cell.length_b   1.000
_cell.length_c   1.000
_cell.angle_alpha   90.00
_cell.angle_beta   90.00
_cell.angle_gamma   90.00
#
_symmetry.space_group_name_H-M   'P 1'
#
loop_
_entity.id
_entity.type
_entity.pdbx_description
1 polymer ?
#
loop_
_entity_poly.entity_id
_entity_poly.type
_entity_poly.pdbx_seq_one_letter_code
_entity_poly.pdbx_strand_id
1 'polypeptide(L)' 'MQYGTPPQLGAEAVTSLLAPITKEEVCRAVMSMKSFKAPGPDGFQPFFFKKYWSIARDELW' A
#
# COMPACT_ATOMS: atom_id res chain seq x y z
N MET A 1 29.79 -8.87 27.30
CA MET A 1 28.97 -7.97 26.44
C MET A 1 27.57 -8.54 26.42
N GLN A 2 26.58 -7.89 27.02
CA GLN A 2 25.18 -8.34 26.90
C GLN A 2 24.61 -7.75 25.61
N TYR A 3 24.23 -8.60 24.66
CA TYR A 3 23.45 -8.18 23.51
C TYR A 3 22.03 -7.90 24.03
N GLY A 4 21.65 -6.62 24.11
CA GLY A 4 20.29 -6.23 24.46
C GLY A 4 19.29 -6.86 23.48
N THR A 5 18.10 -7.18 23.96
CA THR A 5 17.01 -7.73 23.13
C THR A 5 16.80 -6.82 21.92
N PRO A 6 16.78 -7.35 20.68
CA PRO A 6 16.53 -6.55 19.50
C PRO A 6 15.14 -5.89 19.62
N PRO A 7 14.98 -4.67 19.08
CA PRO A 7 13.70 -3.97 19.12
C PRO A 7 12.63 -4.85 18.48
N GLN A 8 11.57 -5.11 19.23
CA GLN A 8 10.41 -5.87 18.75
C GLN A 8 9.24 -4.93 18.49
N LEU A 9 8.40 -5.34 17.56
CA LEU A 9 7.17 -4.65 17.26
C LEU A 9 6.17 -4.82 18.42
N GLY A 10 5.44 -3.76 18.78
CA GLY A 10 4.37 -3.87 19.78
C GLY A 10 3.23 -4.76 19.28
N ALA A 11 2.50 -5.39 20.21
CA ALA A 11 1.42 -6.32 19.88
C ALA A 11 0.38 -5.74 18.90
N GLU A 12 0.01 -4.47 19.08
CA GLU A 12 -0.94 -3.78 18.18
C GLU A 12 -0.45 -3.66 16.74
N ALA A 13 0.84 -3.35 16.57
CA ALA A 13 1.42 -3.23 15.24
C ALA A 13 1.58 -4.61 14.59
N VAL A 14 1.82 -5.68 15.37
CA VAL A 14 1.76 -7.06 14.85
C VAL A 14 0.35 -7.39 14.37
N THR A 15 -0.67 -7.12 15.18
CA THR A 15 -2.07 -7.35 14.82
C THR A 15 -2.47 -6.57 13.57
N SER A 16 -2.07 -5.30 13.47
CA SER A 16 -2.34 -4.44 12.30
C SER A 16 -1.72 -4.99 11.02
N LEU A 17 -0.48 -5.48 11.06
CA LEU A 17 0.19 -6.09 9.90
C LEU A 17 -0.45 -7.42 9.46
N LEU A 18 -1.16 -8.11 10.37
CA LEU A 18 -1.88 -9.36 10.09
C LEU A 18 -3.34 -9.12 9.69
N ALA A 19 -3.83 -7.88 9.74
CA ALA A 19 -5.20 -7.57 9.34
C ALA A 19 -5.40 -7.83 7.84
N PRO A 20 -6.59 -8.30 7.42
CA PRO A 20 -6.90 -8.43 6.00
C PRO A 20 -6.80 -7.08 5.29
N ILE A 21 -6.16 -7.07 4.12
CA ILE A 21 -6.13 -5.90 3.25
C ILE A 21 -7.57 -5.59 2.82
N THR A 22 -7.93 -4.31 2.77
CA THR A 22 -9.28 -3.87 2.35
C THR A 22 -9.24 -3.07 1.04
N LYS A 23 -10.34 -3.10 0.28
CA LYS A 23 -10.50 -2.26 -0.92
C LYS A 23 -10.26 -0.78 -0.60
N GLU A 24 -10.74 -0.34 0.56
CA GLU A 24 -10.65 1.04 1.04
C GLU A 24 -9.20 1.41 1.36
N GLU A 25 -8.42 0.50 1.94
CA GLU A 25 -6.99 0.69 2.18
C GLU A 25 -6.21 0.86 0.87
N VAL A 26 -6.43 -0.01 -0.11
CA VAL A 26 -5.78 0.08 -1.43
C VAL A 26 -6.18 1.39 -2.13
N CYS A 27 -7.47 1.74 -2.09
CA CYS A 27 -7.96 3.00 -2.65
C CYS A 27 -7.24 4.21 -2.01
N ARG A 28 -7.16 4.26 -0.68
CA ARG A 28 -6.45 5.33 0.02
C ARG A 28 -4.98 5.40 -0.38
N ALA A 29 -4.31 4.25 -0.47
CA ALA A 29 -2.91 4.18 -0.89
C ALA A 29 -2.72 4.76 -2.31
N VAL A 30 -3.49 4.28 -3.30
CA VAL A 30 -3.44 4.77 -4.69
C VAL A 30 -3.74 6.28 -4.75
N MET A 31 -4.76 6.74 -4.02
CA MET A 31 -5.15 8.16 -4.01
C MET A 31 -4.13 9.06 -3.33
N SER A 32 -3.32 8.53 -2.40
CA SER A 32 -2.24 9.28 -1.73
C SER A 32 -1.00 9.51 -2.61
N MET A 33 -0.80 8.71 -3.66
CA MET A 33 0.38 8.82 -4.52
C MET A 33 0.41 10.11 -5.34
N LYS A 34 1.61 10.69 -5.53
CA LYS A 34 1.80 11.84 -6.43
C LYS A 34 1.61 11.39 -7.88
N SER A 35 0.72 12.06 -8.62
CA SER A 35 0.25 11.60 -9.93
C SER A 35 1.34 11.46 -10.99
N PHE A 36 2.30 12.39 -11.05
CA PHE A 36 3.33 12.46 -12.08
C PHE A 36 4.70 12.02 -11.54
N LYS A 37 4.76 10.81 -11.01
CA LYS A 37 6.03 10.15 -10.65
C LYS A 37 6.55 9.32 -11.81
N ALA A 38 7.85 8.99 -11.74
CA ALA A 38 8.46 8.10 -12.72
C ALA A 38 7.68 6.78 -12.78
N PRO A 39 7.41 6.25 -13.99
CA PRO A 39 6.71 4.99 -14.14
C PRO A 39 7.57 3.82 -13.62
N GLY A 40 6.90 2.74 -13.21
CA GLY A 40 7.57 1.49 -12.89
C GLY A 40 7.97 0.71 -14.15
N PRO A 41 8.43 -0.54 -14.01
CA PRO A 41 8.66 -1.44 -15.13
C PRO A 41 7.41 -1.70 -16.00
N ASP A 42 6.22 -1.42 -15.48
CA ASP A 42 4.93 -1.50 -16.18
C ASP A 42 4.66 -0.32 -17.14
N GLY A 43 5.46 0.76 -17.06
CA GLY A 43 5.31 1.95 -17.87
C GLY A 43 4.18 2.90 -17.43
N PHE A 44 3.41 2.58 -16.37
CA PHE A 44 2.29 3.39 -15.93
C PHE A 44 2.69 4.35 -14.81
N GLN A 45 2.24 5.59 -14.93
CA GLN A 45 2.33 6.56 -13.84
C GLN A 45 1.17 6.34 -12.85
N PRO A 46 1.32 6.73 -11.56
CA PRO A 46 0.23 6.65 -10.58
C PRO A 46 -1.05 7.35 -11.02
N PHE A 47 -0.94 8.40 -11.85
CA PHE A 47 -2.08 9.06 -12.49
C PHE A 47 -3.05 8.09 -13.19
N PHE A 48 -2.54 7.07 -13.87
CA PHE A 48 -3.35 6.08 -14.58
C PHE A 48 -4.30 5.36 -13.61
N PHE A 49 -3.75 4.79 -12.55
CA PHE A 49 -4.52 4.06 -11.54
C PHE A 49 -5.51 4.96 -10.80
N LYS A 50 -5.15 6.23 -10.53
CA LYS A 50 -6.08 7.20 -9.95
C LYS A 50 -7.26 7.51 -10.87
N LYS A 51 -6.98 7.74 -12.16
CA LYS A 51 -7.98 8.11 -13.16
C LYS A 51 -8.96 6.98 -13.47
N TYR A 52 -8.45 5.75 -13.54
CA TYR A 52 -9.22 4.57 -13.94
C TYR A 52 -9.55 3.65 -12.76
N TRP A 53 -9.46 4.15 -11.52
CA TRP A 53 -9.69 3.36 -10.31
C TRP A 53 -11.05 2.66 -10.30
N SER A 54 -12.10 3.29 -10.82
CA SER A 54 -13.44 2.68 -10.89
C SER A 54 -13.48 1.42 -11.75
N ILE A 55 -12.60 1.30 -12.75
CA ILE A 55 -12.48 0.10 -13.60
C ILE A 55 -11.56 -0.91 -12.92
N ALA A 56 -10.38 -0.45 -12.48
CA ALA A 56 -9.36 -1.31 -11.88
C ALA A 56 -9.83 -1.97 -10.57
N ARG A 57 -10.67 -1.30 -9.78
CA ARG A 57 -11.20 -1.82 -8.51
C ARG A 57 -12.06 -3.07 -8.68
N ASP A 58 -12.83 -3.14 -9.77
CA ASP A 58 -13.81 -4.21 -9.96
C ASP A 58 -13.21 -5.43 -10.67
N GLU A 59 -12.13 -5.25 -11.46
CA GLU A 59 -11.44 -6.35 -12.14
C GLU A 59 -10.30 -6.98 -11.33
N LEU A 60 -9.64 -6.21 -10.45
CA LEU A 60 -8.43 -6.67 -9.73
C LEU A 60 -8.67 -7.18 -8.31
N TRP A 61 -9.88 -7.02 -7.77
CA TRP A 61 -10.23 -7.45 -6.41
C TRP A 61 -11.32 -8.51 -6.40
#